data_AF-A0A958RT84-F1
#
_entry.id   AF-A0A958RT84-F1
#
_cell.length_a   1.000
_cell.length_b   1.000
_cell.length_c   1.000
_cell.angle_alpha   90.00
_cell.angle_beta   90.00
_cell.angle_gamma   90.00
#
_symmetry.space_group_name_H-M   'P 1'
#
loop_
_entity.id
_entity.type
_entity.pdbx_description
1 polymer ?
#
loop_
_entity_poly.entity_id
_entity_poly.type
_entity_poly.pdbx_seq_one_letter_code
_entity_poly.pdbx_strand_id
1 'polypeptide(L)'
;PWGESYLGFWNTEFHMPAPNINIPHSPLHFVNDFLMAIFFLLVGVEIKRELLVGELSSIKKSMLPIIAAIGGMIVPALIYLLWTGDYPALSRGWGIPMATDIAFSLGVLSMLGKRVPFSLRVFLMALAIIDDLGGILTIAIFYAEEINFTYLFIAGGLFFVLTMLNLFKV
;
A
#
# COMPACT_ATOMS: atom_id res chain seq x y z
N PRO A 1 -14.26 -28.92 4.94
CA PRO A 1 -15.22 -28.84 6.07
C PRO A 1 -15.16 -27.52 6.88
N TRP A 2 -14.02 -26.83 7.00
CA TRP A 2 -13.92 -25.60 7.82
C TRP A 2 -14.11 -24.28 7.07
N GLY A 3 -14.33 -24.30 5.75
CA GLY A 3 -14.41 -23.09 4.93
C GLY A 3 -15.54 -22.15 5.34
N GLU A 4 -16.74 -22.67 5.55
CA GLU A 4 -17.89 -21.84 5.96
C GLU A 4 -17.73 -21.24 7.34
N SER A 5 -17.22 -22.03 8.31
CA SER A 5 -16.94 -21.52 9.65
C SER A 5 -15.86 -20.43 9.65
N TYR A 6 -14.83 -20.58 8.80
CA TYR A 6 -13.78 -19.58 8.63
C TYR A 6 -14.33 -18.28 8.05
N LEU A 7 -15.11 -18.37 6.96
CA LEU A 7 -15.74 -17.21 6.34
C LEU A 7 -16.76 -16.53 7.29
N GLY A 8 -17.54 -17.33 8.02
CA GLY A 8 -18.50 -16.84 9.00
C GLY A 8 -17.84 -16.03 10.12
N PHE A 9 -16.70 -16.50 10.63
CA PHE A 9 -15.92 -15.77 11.64
C PHE A 9 -15.48 -14.39 11.11
N TRP A 10 -14.86 -14.35 9.93
CA TRP A 10 -14.31 -13.10 9.37
C TRP A 10 -15.38 -12.09 8.96
N ASN A 11 -16.56 -12.56 8.56
CA ASN A 11 -17.69 -11.74 8.14
C ASN A 11 -18.70 -11.43 9.27
N THR A 12 -18.37 -11.76 10.52
CA THR A 12 -19.25 -11.45 11.65
C THR A 12 -19.35 -9.93 11.81
N GLU A 13 -20.56 -9.37 11.79
CA GLU A 13 -20.77 -7.92 11.90
C GLU A 13 -20.68 -7.42 13.35
N PHE A 14 -19.81 -6.43 13.58
CA PHE A 14 -19.76 -5.68 14.82
C PHE A 14 -20.91 -4.68 14.87
N HIS A 15 -21.93 -4.99 15.67
CA HIS A 15 -23.00 -4.05 15.96
C HIS A 15 -22.48 -3.02 16.97
N MET A 16 -22.07 -1.84 16.49
CA MET A 16 -21.76 -0.71 17.37
C MET A 16 -22.96 0.24 17.49
N PRO A 17 -23.36 0.62 18.72
CA PRO A 17 -24.53 1.47 18.97
C PRO A 17 -24.32 2.97 18.66
N ALA A 18 -23.22 3.35 17.99
CA ALA A 18 -22.91 4.74 17.66
C ALA A 18 -23.19 5.03 16.17
N PRO A 19 -24.35 5.59 15.80
CA PRO A 19 -24.78 5.73 14.40
C PRO A 19 -23.93 6.72 13.57
N ASN A 20 -23.04 7.49 14.18
CA ASN A 20 -22.28 8.56 13.53
C ASN A 20 -20.76 8.31 13.47
N ILE A 21 -20.27 7.11 13.81
CA ILE A 21 -18.84 6.81 13.75
C ILE A 21 -18.63 5.63 12.79
N ASN A 22 -17.94 5.88 11.68
CA ASN A 22 -17.55 4.84 10.72
C ASN A 22 -16.31 4.11 11.27
N ILE A 23 -16.51 2.98 11.92
CA ILE A 23 -15.49 2.08 12.46
C ILE A 23 -15.57 0.76 11.70
N PRO A 24 -14.47 0.01 11.51
CA PRO A 24 -14.50 -1.31 10.88
C PRO A 24 -15.65 -2.19 11.39
N HIS A 25 -16.48 -2.65 10.45
CA HIS A 25 -17.74 -3.35 10.75
C HIS A 25 -17.58 -4.87 10.90
N SER A 26 -16.38 -5.42 10.67
CA SER A 26 -16.10 -6.85 10.83
C SER A 26 -14.66 -7.11 11.32
N PRO A 27 -14.37 -8.29 11.87
CA PRO A 27 -13.02 -8.70 12.20
C PRO A 27 -12.06 -8.59 11.01
N LEU A 28 -12.54 -8.90 9.80
CA LEU A 28 -11.74 -8.82 8.58
C LEU A 28 -11.31 -7.39 8.27
N HIS A 29 -12.26 -6.45 8.28
CA HIS A 29 -11.95 -5.04 8.06
C HIS A 29 -11.02 -4.48 9.15
N PHE A 30 -11.27 -4.83 10.41
CA PHE A 30 -10.42 -4.37 11.51
C PHE A 30 -8.98 -4.85 11.36
N VAL A 31 -8.78 -6.15 11.08
CA VAL A 31 -7.44 -6.72 10.92
C VAL A 31 -6.74 -6.13 9.70
N ASN A 32 -7.45 -5.99 8.58
CA ASN A 32 -6.90 -5.37 7.37
C ASN A 32 -6.46 -3.93 7.64
N ASP A 33 -7.32 -3.08 8.18
CA ASP A 33 -7.01 -1.67 8.43
C ASP A 33 -5.86 -1.52 9.44
N PHE A 34 -5.88 -2.29 10.53
CA PHE A 34 -4.87 -2.23 11.57
C PHE A 34 -3.50 -2.73 11.08
N LEU A 35 -3.45 -3.91 10.46
CA LEU A 35 -2.19 -4.48 9.99
C LEU A 35 -1.62 -3.69 8.81
N MET A 36 -2.47 -3.20 7.91
CA MET A 36 -2.03 -2.36 6.80
C MET A 36 -1.52 -1.00 7.29
N ALA A 37 -2.11 -0.42 8.34
CA ALA A 37 -1.56 0.79 8.95
C ALA A 37 -0.14 0.59 9.51
N ILE A 38 0.11 -0.54 10.19
CA ILE A 38 1.45 -0.89 10.68
C ILE A 38 2.41 -1.16 9.52
N PHE A 39 1.96 -1.90 8.51
CA PHE A 39 2.76 -2.20 7.32
C PHE A 39 3.19 -0.92 6.59
N PHE A 40 2.25 -0.02 6.30
CA PHE A 40 2.55 1.25 5.63
C PHE A 40 3.35 2.22 6.50
N LEU A 41 3.25 2.13 7.83
CA LEU A 41 4.17 2.86 8.72
C LEU A 41 5.63 2.39 8.51
N LEU A 42 5.85 1.08 8.48
CA LEU A 42 7.17 0.50 8.22
C LEU A 42 7.67 0.91 6.82
N VAL A 43 6.83 0.78 5.80
CA VAL A 43 7.14 1.22 4.43
C VAL A 43 7.45 2.72 4.39
N GLY A 44 6.73 3.56 5.13
CA GLY A 44 6.97 5.00 5.20
C GLY A 44 8.32 5.36 5.84
N VAL A 45 8.71 4.66 6.92
CA VAL A 45 10.05 4.81 7.52
C VAL A 45 11.13 4.36 6.54
N GLU A 46 10.89 3.28 5.82
CA GLU A 46 11.81 2.71 4.85
C GLU A 46 12.00 3.62 3.63
N ILE A 47 10.91 4.17 3.07
CA ILE A 47 10.95 5.20 2.02
C ILE A 47 11.79 6.38 2.46
N LYS A 48 11.56 6.88 3.69
CA LYS A 48 12.32 8.00 4.23
C LYS A 48 13.81 7.67 4.33
N ARG A 49 14.17 6.44 4.74
CA ARG A 49 15.56 5.98 4.77
C ARG A 49 16.16 5.93 3.37
N GLU A 50 15.47 5.34 2.40
CA GLU A 50 15.93 5.23 1.01
C GLU A 50 16.12 6.60 0.34
N LEU A 51 15.25 7.56 0.63
CA LEU A 51 15.37 8.95 0.15
C LEU A 51 16.54 9.71 0.78
N LEU A 52 16.90 9.41 2.02
CA LEU A 52 17.98 10.13 2.72
C LEU A 52 19.37 9.55 2.42
N VAL A 53 19.50 8.22 2.43
CA VAL A 53 20.81 7.55 2.38
C VAL A 53 20.86 6.36 1.41
N GLY A 54 19.74 5.98 0.81
CA GLY A 54 19.64 4.78 -0.03
C GLY A 54 19.70 5.04 -1.53
N GLU A 55 19.12 4.13 -2.31
CA GLU A 55 19.14 4.19 -3.78
C GLU A 55 18.20 5.25 -4.35
N LEU A 56 17.28 5.78 -3.54
CA LEU A 56 16.41 6.90 -3.92
C LEU A 56 17.01 8.28 -3.59
N SER A 57 18.18 8.33 -2.95
CA SER A 57 18.81 9.59 -2.48
C SER A 57 19.32 10.50 -3.58
N SER A 58 19.59 9.97 -4.78
CA SER A 58 20.07 10.77 -5.90
C SER A 58 19.22 10.51 -7.14
N ILE A 59 18.93 11.56 -7.89
CA ILE A 59 18.09 11.49 -9.10
C ILE A 59 18.62 10.44 -10.08
N LYS A 60 19.94 10.38 -10.30
CA LYS A 60 20.53 9.39 -11.23
C LYS A 60 20.29 7.95 -10.79
N LYS A 61 20.32 7.66 -9.48
CA LYS A 61 20.08 6.32 -8.96
C LYS A 61 18.59 5.99 -8.91
N SER A 62 17.75 6.96 -8.54
CA SER A 62 16.32 6.77 -8.37
C SER A 62 15.56 6.62 -9.70
N MET A 63 16.09 7.17 -10.79
CA MET A 63 15.44 7.09 -12.11
C MET A 63 15.15 5.65 -12.56
N LEU A 64 16.09 4.72 -12.38
CA LEU A 64 15.89 3.34 -12.84
C LEU A 64 14.77 2.64 -12.05
N PRO A 65 14.78 2.60 -10.69
CA PRO A 65 13.67 2.07 -9.90
C PRO A 65 12.32 2.75 -10.20
N ILE A 66 12.30 4.07 -10.31
CA ILE A 66 11.06 4.82 -10.56
C ILE A 66 10.44 4.48 -11.91
N ILE A 67 11.23 4.48 -12.99
CA ILE A 67 10.73 4.15 -14.33
C ILE A 67 10.30 2.68 -14.38
N ALA A 68 11.07 1.78 -13.76
CA ALA A 68 10.74 0.36 -13.70
C ALA A 68 9.43 0.12 -12.94
N ALA A 69 9.22 0.78 -11.81
CA ALA A 69 7.99 0.71 -11.01
C ALA A 69 6.79 1.27 -11.77
N ILE A 70 6.90 2.49 -12.33
CA ILE A 70 5.83 3.09 -13.13
C ILE A 70 5.44 2.19 -14.30
N GLY A 71 6.42 1.63 -15.02
CA GLY A 71 6.15 0.66 -16.09
C GLY A 71 5.52 -0.63 -15.56
N GLY A 72 6.03 -1.14 -14.44
CA GLY A 72 5.56 -2.32 -13.73
C GLY A 72 4.13 -2.18 -13.20
N MET A 73 3.66 -0.96 -12.93
CA MET A 73 2.29 -0.67 -12.52
C MET A 73 1.36 -0.43 -13.72
N ILE A 74 1.77 0.44 -14.67
CA ILE A 74 0.91 0.85 -15.78
C ILE A 74 0.63 -0.32 -16.73
N VAL A 75 1.64 -1.14 -17.03
CA VAL A 75 1.48 -2.21 -18.03
C VAL A 75 0.47 -3.26 -17.56
N PRO A 76 0.54 -3.83 -16.33
CA PRO A 76 -0.48 -4.77 -15.85
C PRO A 76 -1.88 -4.15 -15.73
N ALA A 77 -1.98 -2.89 -15.28
CA ALA A 77 -3.25 -2.18 -15.21
C ALA A 77 -3.92 -2.03 -16.59
N LEU A 78 -3.14 -1.65 -17.61
CA LEU A 78 -3.63 -1.53 -18.98
C LEU A 78 -4.03 -2.89 -19.56
N ILE A 79 -3.23 -3.94 -19.35
CA ILE A 79 -3.57 -5.29 -19.80
C ILE A 79 -4.89 -5.75 -19.19
N TYR A 80 -5.10 -5.49 -17.89
CA TYR A 80 -6.35 -5.79 -17.21
C TYR A 80 -7.52 -5.04 -17.83
N LEU A 81 -7.41 -3.71 -17.98
CA LEU A 81 -8.47 -2.88 -18.57
C LEU A 81 -8.80 -3.26 -20.01
N LEU A 82 -7.81 -3.66 -20.83
CA LEU A 82 -8.05 -4.13 -22.19
C LEU A 82 -8.91 -5.40 -22.22
N TRP A 83 -8.81 -6.24 -21.19
CA TRP A 83 -9.56 -7.49 -21.11
C TRP A 83 -10.92 -7.33 -20.43
N THR A 84 -11.02 -6.45 -19.42
CA THR A 84 -12.21 -6.30 -18.58
C THR A 84 -12.98 -5.00 -18.85
N GLY A 85 -12.54 -4.16 -19.78
CA GLY A 85 -13.11 -2.83 -20.03
C GLY A 85 -14.59 -2.84 -20.39
N ASP A 86 -15.05 -3.87 -21.11
CA ASP A 86 -16.44 -4.05 -21.51
C ASP A 86 -17.36 -4.50 -20.35
N TYR A 87 -16.79 -4.83 -19.19
CA TYR A 87 -17.51 -5.31 -18.01
C TYR A 87 -17.39 -4.30 -16.87
N PRO A 88 -18.39 -3.41 -16.67
CA PRO A 88 -18.32 -2.34 -15.67
C PRO A 88 -18.04 -2.82 -14.24
N ALA A 89 -18.52 -4.01 -13.89
CA ALA A 89 -18.27 -4.62 -12.58
C ALA A 89 -16.81 -5.03 -12.36
N LEU A 90 -16.09 -5.35 -13.44
CA LEU A 90 -14.70 -5.81 -13.41
C LEU A 90 -13.72 -4.67 -13.70
N SER A 91 -14.07 -3.72 -14.58
CA SER A 91 -13.18 -2.61 -14.95
C SER A 91 -12.74 -1.75 -13.76
N ARG A 92 -13.55 -1.69 -12.70
CA ARG A 92 -13.20 -1.03 -11.43
C ARG A 92 -12.03 -1.71 -10.70
N GLY A 93 -11.64 -2.93 -11.06
CA GLY A 93 -10.55 -3.70 -10.44
C GLY A 93 -9.14 -3.45 -11.00
N TRP A 94 -8.94 -2.43 -11.85
CA TRP A 94 -7.67 -2.21 -12.55
C TRP A 94 -6.46 -1.93 -11.65
N GLY A 95 -6.68 -1.49 -10.41
CA GLY A 95 -5.65 -1.31 -9.40
C GLY A 95 -5.11 -2.62 -8.79
N ILE A 96 -5.86 -3.72 -8.89
CA ILE A 96 -5.49 -5.03 -8.32
C ILE A 96 -4.14 -5.56 -8.85
N PRO A 97 -3.90 -5.62 -10.18
CA PRO A 97 -2.66 -6.16 -10.73
C PRO A 97 -1.43 -5.23 -10.58
N MET A 98 -1.58 -4.05 -10.00
CA MET A 98 -0.48 -3.10 -9.82
C MET A 98 0.37 -3.39 -8.58
N ALA A 99 -0.17 -4.12 -7.60
CA ALA A 99 0.50 -4.36 -6.33
C ALA A 99 1.52 -5.50 -6.41
N THR A 100 2.68 -5.29 -5.79
CA THR A 100 3.77 -6.27 -5.71
C THR A 100 4.08 -6.59 -4.23
N ASP A 101 3.93 -7.84 -3.79
CA ASP A 101 4.29 -8.22 -2.42
C ASP A 101 5.81 -8.26 -2.23
N ILE A 102 6.33 -7.24 -1.55
CA ILE A 102 7.75 -7.09 -1.22
C ILE A 102 8.29 -8.23 -0.36
N ALA A 103 7.52 -8.71 0.63
CA ALA A 103 7.96 -9.72 1.57
C ALA A 103 8.08 -11.07 0.88
N PHE A 104 7.12 -11.41 0.02
CA PHE A 104 7.18 -12.61 -0.80
C PHE A 104 8.33 -12.54 -1.80
N SER A 105 8.46 -11.42 -2.51
CA SER A 105 9.49 -11.24 -3.54
C SER A 105 10.91 -11.34 -2.96
N LEU A 106 11.18 -10.65 -1.84
CA LEU A 106 12.46 -10.75 -1.14
C LEU A 106 12.66 -12.13 -0.49
N GLY A 107 11.58 -12.75 -0.01
CA GLY A 107 11.59 -14.11 0.53
C GLY A 107 12.07 -15.14 -0.49
N VAL A 108 11.48 -15.18 -1.68
CA VAL A 108 11.92 -16.06 -2.78
C VAL A 108 13.35 -15.75 -3.19
N LEU A 109 13.70 -14.47 -3.28
CA LEU A 109 15.04 -14.05 -3.67
C LEU A 109 16.10 -14.48 -2.63
N SER A 110 15.74 -14.53 -1.34
CA SER A 110 16.61 -15.01 -0.27
C SER A 110 16.89 -16.51 -0.37
N MET A 111 15.95 -17.31 -0.90
CA MET A 111 16.12 -18.75 -1.10
C MET A 111 17.18 -19.08 -2.15
N LEU A 112 17.45 -18.15 -3.09
CA LEU A 112 18.52 -18.28 -4.09
C LEU A 112 19.92 -18.06 -3.49
N GLY A 113 20.00 -17.63 -2.23
CA GLY A 113 21.22 -17.54 -1.45
C GLY A 113 22.25 -16.59 -2.05
N LYS A 114 23.51 -17.05 -2.14
CA LYS A 114 24.66 -16.23 -2.57
C LYS A 114 24.66 -15.91 -4.07
N ARG A 115 23.77 -16.52 -4.87
CA ARG A 115 23.72 -16.30 -6.33
C ARG A 115 23.16 -14.92 -6.69
N VAL A 116 22.48 -14.26 -5.76
CA VAL A 116 21.84 -12.98 -6.02
C VAL A 116 22.68 -11.84 -5.45
N PRO A 117 23.12 -10.88 -6.30
CA PRO A 117 23.92 -9.75 -5.85
C PRO A 117 23.13 -8.86 -4.89
N PHE A 118 23.85 -8.22 -3.97
CA PHE A 118 23.25 -7.30 -3.00
C PHE A 118 22.52 -6.13 -3.68
N SER A 119 23.07 -5.61 -4.77
CA SER A 119 22.45 -4.54 -5.55
C SER A 119 21.06 -4.90 -6.09
N LEU A 120 20.82 -6.16 -6.48
CA LEU A 120 19.51 -6.60 -6.97
C LEU A 120 18.47 -6.64 -5.84
N ARG A 121 18.88 -7.00 -4.62
CA ARG A 121 18.01 -6.94 -3.43
C ARG A 121 17.55 -5.52 -3.16
N VAL A 122 18.50 -4.58 -3.16
CA VAL A 122 18.19 -3.16 -2.91
C VAL A 122 17.35 -2.58 -4.04
N PHE A 123 17.65 -2.92 -5.29
CA PHE A 123 16.85 -2.50 -6.45
C PHE A 123 15.40 -3.00 -6.35
N LEU A 124 15.20 -4.29 -6.07
CA LEU A 124 13.86 -4.89 -5.97
C LEU A 124 13.09 -4.31 -4.78
N MET A 125 13.78 -4.05 -3.67
CA MET A 125 13.21 -3.37 -2.52
C MET A 125 12.72 -1.96 -2.89
N ALA A 126 13.55 -1.16 -3.56
CA ALA A 126 13.18 0.18 -4.00
C ALA A 126 12.02 0.17 -5.01
N LEU A 127 12.02 -0.78 -5.95
CA LEU A 127 10.92 -0.97 -6.91
C LEU A 127 9.61 -1.28 -6.19
N ALA A 128 9.60 -2.28 -5.31
CA ALA A 128 8.40 -2.70 -4.59
C ALA A 128 7.85 -1.60 -3.68
N ILE A 129 8.73 -0.82 -3.05
CA ILE A 129 8.33 0.35 -2.26
C ILE A 129 7.61 1.41 -3.11
N ILE A 130 8.10 1.68 -4.32
CA ILE A 130 7.47 2.66 -5.22
C ILE A 130 6.14 2.13 -5.74
N ASP A 131 6.06 0.84 -6.08
CA ASP A 131 4.82 0.17 -6.46
C ASP A 131 3.77 0.26 -5.34
N ASP A 132 4.15 -0.03 -4.09
CA ASP A 132 3.26 0.06 -2.91
C ASP A 132 2.74 1.50 -2.68
N LEU A 133 3.63 2.49 -2.80
CA LEU A 133 3.25 3.91 -2.71
C LEU A 133 2.31 4.30 -3.85
N GLY A 134 2.60 3.84 -5.06
CA GLY A 134 1.77 4.06 -6.23
C GLY A 134 0.39 3.41 -6.11
N GLY A 135 0.34 2.19 -5.57
CA GLY A 135 -0.90 1.46 -5.28
C GLY A 135 -1.77 2.17 -4.25
N ILE A 136 -1.21 2.58 -3.11
CA ILE A 136 -2.00 3.29 -2.08
C ILE A 136 -2.50 4.65 -2.59
N LEU A 137 -1.71 5.38 -3.38
CA LEU A 137 -2.15 6.62 -4.03
C LEU A 137 -3.27 6.36 -5.04
N THR A 138 -3.18 5.26 -5.78
CA THR A 138 -4.21 4.84 -6.74
C THR A 138 -5.53 4.56 -6.02
N ILE A 139 -5.50 3.81 -4.92
CA ILE A 139 -6.66 3.54 -4.08
C ILE A 139 -7.24 4.85 -3.53
N ALA A 140 -6.39 5.72 -2.97
CA ALA A 140 -6.83 6.97 -2.36
C ALA A 140 -7.51 7.94 -3.36
N ILE A 141 -7.05 7.99 -4.61
CA ILE A 141 -7.55 8.94 -5.61
C ILE A 141 -8.72 8.37 -6.42
N PHE A 142 -8.68 7.09 -6.81
CA PHE A 142 -9.65 6.51 -7.74
C PHE A 142 -10.75 5.66 -7.08
N TYR A 143 -10.52 5.19 -5.84
CA TYR A 143 -11.45 4.31 -5.14
C TYR A 143 -12.13 4.99 -3.94
N ALA A 144 -11.77 6.24 -3.63
CA ALA A 144 -12.50 7.04 -2.65
C ALA A 144 -13.86 7.45 -3.21
N GLU A 145 -14.95 6.96 -2.59
CA GLU A 145 -16.31 7.31 -3.01
C GLU A 145 -16.77 8.63 -2.38
N GLU A 146 -16.55 8.81 -1.08
CA GLU A 146 -16.93 10.03 -0.35
C GLU A 146 -15.81 10.46 0.61
N ILE A 147 -15.47 11.75 0.59
CA ILE A 147 -14.50 12.35 1.52
C ILE A 147 -15.28 12.94 2.69
N ASN A 148 -15.13 12.34 3.87
CA ASN A 148 -15.64 12.94 5.10
C ASN A 148 -14.70 14.07 5.56
N PHE A 149 -15.13 15.32 5.35
CA PHE A 149 -14.35 16.50 5.72
C PHE A 149 -14.01 16.57 7.22
N THR A 150 -14.86 16.07 8.09
CA THR A 150 -14.58 16.03 9.54
C THR A 150 -13.36 15.17 9.83
N TYR A 151 -13.31 13.95 9.28
CA TYR A 151 -12.15 13.07 9.44
C TYR A 151 -10.91 13.63 8.74
N LEU A 152 -11.06 14.30 7.59
CA LEU A 152 -9.95 14.94 6.90
C LEU A 152 -9.31 16.06 7.74
N PHE A 153 -10.13 16.92 8.37
CA PHE A 153 -9.60 17.98 9.25
C PHE A 153 -8.94 17.43 10.51
N ILE A 154 -9.50 16.37 11.11
CA ILE A 154 -8.87 15.70 12.25
C ILE A 154 -7.51 15.12 11.84
N ALA A 155 -7.44 14.40 10.71
CA ALA A 155 -6.20 13.84 10.19
C ALA A 155 -5.16 14.93 9.86
N GLY A 156 -5.59 16.02 9.22
CA GLY A 156 -4.73 17.18 8.94
C GLY A 156 -4.21 17.87 10.20
N GLY A 157 -5.05 17.99 11.24
CA GLY A 157 -4.64 18.52 12.54
C GLY A 157 -3.60 17.64 13.24
N LEU A 158 -3.80 16.31 13.24
CA LEU A 158 -2.82 15.37 13.77
C LEU A 158 -1.49 15.40 13.00
N PHE A 159 -1.55 15.44 11.67
CA PHE A 159 -0.36 15.57 10.82
C PHE A 159 0.40 16.87 11.11
N PHE A 160 -0.31 17.98 11.29
CA PHE A 160 0.29 19.26 11.68
C PHE A 160 0.98 19.16 13.05
N VAL A 161 0.34 18.56 14.05
CA VAL A 161 0.94 18.33 15.38
C VAL A 161 2.21 17.49 15.26
N LEU A 162 2.17 16.37 14.53
CA LEU A 162 3.34 15.51 14.31
C LEU A 162 4.49 16.28 13.64
N THR A 163 4.17 17.13 12.66
CA THR A 163 5.14 17.97 11.97
C THR A 163 5.76 18.98 12.93
N MET A 164 4.96 19.63 13.78
CA MET A 164 5.45 20.56 14.80
C MET A 164 6.37 19.87 15.80
N LEU A 165 5.98 18.70 16.32
CA LEU A 165 6.82 17.92 17.24
C LEU A 165 8.20 17.60 16.61
N ASN A 166 8.21 17.14 15.36
CA ASN A 166 9.45 16.86 14.63
C ASN A 166 10.31 18.11 14.40
N LEU A 167 9.71 19.27 14.13
CA LEU A 167 10.44 20.54 13.95
C LEU A 167 11.03 21.05 15.26
N PHE A 168 10.28 20.95 16.36
CA PHE A 168 10.74 21.34 17.70
C PHE A 168 11.68 20.31 18.34
N LYS A 169 11.94 19.17 17.67
CA LYS A 169 12.81 18.08 18.15
C LYS A 169 12.43 17.59 19.55
N VAL A 170 11.12 17.55 19.82
CA VAL A 170 10.54 16.88 20.99
C VAL A 170 10.54 15.38 20.71
#